data_AF-A0A2U8WNH3-F1
#
_entry.id   AF-A0A2U8WNH3-F1
#
_cell.length_a   1.000
_cell.length_b   1.000
_cell.length_c   1.000
_cell.angle_alpha   90.00
_cell.angle_beta   90.00
_cell.angle_gamma   90.00
#
_symmetry.space_group_name_H-M   'P 1'
#
loop_
_entity.id
_entity.type
_entity.pdbx_description
1 polymer ?
#
loop_
_entity_poly.entity_id
_entity_poly.type
_entity_poly.pdbx_seq_one_letter_code
_entity_poly.pdbx_strand_id
1 'polypeptide(L)'
;MTIRHRRSNDPDKQEEQSFYNVAAGDKVGPMAITYTTGAGSPFDYWWVKFATQNGTTFDCKDNFYCSISSDDDGNVMLRLDGSNSELYVSFSSSSGCSVSIEQVQG
;
A
#
# COMPACT_ATOMS: atom_id res chain seq x y z
N MET A 1 11.40 -2.30 4.12
CA MET A 1 10.18 -1.86 3.42
C MET A 1 9.09 -1.66 4.46
N THR A 2 8.44 -0.51 4.45
CA THR A 2 7.32 -0.17 5.33
C THR A 2 6.09 0.00 4.47
N ILE A 3 4.98 -0.59 4.90
CA ILE A 3 3.66 -0.46 4.29
C ILE A 3 2.75 0.24 5.29
N ARG A 4 1.91 1.14 4.80
CA ARG A 4 0.86 1.79 5.57
C ARG A 4 -0.49 1.65 4.88
N HIS A 5 -1.49 1.37 5.71
CA HIS A 5 -2.90 1.58 5.40
C HIS A 5 -3.43 2.71 6.28
N ARG A 6 -4.26 3.61 5.73
CA ARG A 6 -4.82 4.76 6.44
C ARG A 6 -6.26 5.01 6.04
N ARG A 7 -7.16 5.15 7.02
CA ARG A 7 -8.57 5.50 6.78
C ARG A 7 -8.78 7.01 6.82
N SER A 8 -9.66 7.52 5.96
CA SER A 8 -10.00 8.97 5.86
C SER A 8 -8.82 9.90 5.58
N ASN A 9 -7.66 9.37 5.17
CA ASN A 9 -6.39 10.08 5.17
C ASN A 9 -6.05 10.73 6.53
N ASP A 10 -6.48 10.11 7.63
CA ASP A 10 -6.30 10.58 9.01
C ASP A 10 -5.12 9.82 9.67
N PRO A 11 -4.04 10.49 10.09
CA PRO A 11 -2.87 9.84 10.69
C PRO A 11 -3.17 9.16 12.03
N ASP A 12 -4.27 9.49 12.72
CA ASP A 12 -4.69 8.80 13.94
C ASP A 12 -5.46 7.49 13.64
N LYS A 13 -5.70 7.19 12.36
CA LYS A 13 -6.43 6.00 11.87
C LYS A 13 -5.61 5.23 10.84
N GLN A 14 -4.35 4.98 11.16
CA GLN A 14 -3.45 4.22 10.31
C GLN A 14 -2.87 2.99 11.01
N GLU A 15 -2.59 1.98 10.20
CA GLU A 15 -1.81 0.82 10.57
C GLU A 15 -0.53 0.83 9.72
N GLU A 16 0.61 0.46 10.32
CA GLU A 16 1.90 0.36 9.62
C GLU A 16 2.61 -0.94 9.97
N GLN A 17 3.30 -1.53 8.99
CA GLN A 17 4.17 -2.68 9.22
C GLN A 17 5.45 -2.59 8.39
N SER A 18 6.57 -2.95 9.03
CA SER A 18 7.88 -3.02 8.38
C SER A 18 8.31 -4.47 8.17
N PHE A 19 8.81 -4.74 6.97
CA PHE A 19 9.41 -6.00 6.53
C PHE A 19 10.87 -5.74 6.13
N TYR A 20 11.77 -6.65 6.50
CA TYR A 20 13.21 -6.53 6.31
C TYR A 20 13.72 -7.61 5.37
N ASN A 21 14.80 -7.32 4.65
CA ASN A 21 15.47 -8.26 3.74
C ASN A 21 14.56 -8.88 2.68
N VAL A 22 13.59 -8.10 2.17
CA VAL A 22 12.65 -8.54 1.14
C VAL A 22 13.37 -8.54 -0.21
N ALA A 23 13.45 -9.71 -0.85
CA ALA A 23 14.03 -9.90 -2.17
C ALA A 23 12.96 -9.81 -3.28
N ALA A 24 13.42 -9.67 -4.53
CA ALA A 24 12.53 -9.67 -5.68
C ALA A 24 11.80 -11.02 -5.80
N GLY A 25 10.47 -10.97 -5.91
CA GLY A 25 9.62 -12.16 -5.98
C GLY A 25 9.11 -12.66 -4.62
N ASP A 26 9.60 -12.11 -3.50
CA ASP A 26 9.10 -12.46 -2.18
C ASP A 26 7.65 -12.03 -1.97
N LYS A 27 6.93 -12.82 -1.19
CA LYS A 27 5.64 -12.45 -0.62
C LYS A 27 5.82 -12.28 0.88
N VAL A 28 5.45 -11.12 1.41
CA VAL A 28 5.52 -10.80 2.83
C VAL A 28 4.14 -10.43 3.37
N GLY A 29 3.93 -10.60 4.67
CA GLY A 29 2.65 -10.39 5.34
C GLY A 29 2.16 -11.65 6.08
N PRO A 30 0.88 -11.66 6.49
CA PRO A 30 -0.09 -10.59 6.33
C PRO A 30 0.21 -9.38 7.23
N MET A 31 -0.34 -8.23 6.86
CA MET A 31 -0.47 -7.05 7.71
C MET A 31 -1.94 -6.88 8.08
N ALA A 32 -2.24 -6.81 9.38
CA ALA A 32 -3.60 -6.55 9.83
C ALA A 32 -3.96 -5.08 9.56
N ILE A 33 -5.12 -4.85 8.97
CA ILE A 33 -5.68 -3.52 8.70
C ILE A 33 -7.11 -3.46 9.24
N THR A 34 -7.57 -2.26 9.55
CA THR A 34 -8.98 -2.02 9.82
C THR A 34 -9.58 -1.26 8.65
N TYR A 35 -10.70 -1.71 8.12
CA TYR A 35 -11.43 -1.03 7.05
C TYR A 35 -12.94 -1.12 7.31
N THR A 36 -13.72 -0.33 6.58
CA THR A 36 -15.18 -0.30 6.69
C THR A 36 -15.79 -0.06 5.31
N THR A 37 -16.91 -0.71 5.03
CA THR A 37 -17.56 -0.66 3.71
C THR A 37 -19.02 -0.23 3.82
N GLY A 38 -19.59 0.28 2.72
CA GLY A 38 -20.98 0.73 2.66
C GLY A 38 -21.12 2.25 2.64
N ALA A 39 -22.35 2.74 2.55
CA ALA A 39 -22.64 4.16 2.39
C ALA A 39 -22.05 5.00 3.55
N GLY A 40 -21.27 6.03 3.21
CA GLY A 40 -20.62 6.91 4.19
C GLY A 40 -19.35 6.36 4.82
N SER A 41 -18.86 5.21 4.36
CA SER A 41 -17.59 4.67 4.86
C SER A 41 -16.40 5.56 4.49
N PRO A 42 -15.39 5.67 5.37
CA PRO A 42 -14.14 6.32 5.04
C PRO A 42 -13.44 5.61 3.88
N PHE A 43 -12.63 6.38 3.17
CA PHE A 43 -11.78 5.88 2.11
C PHE A 43 -10.46 5.32 2.65
N ASP A 44 -9.88 4.40 1.89
CA ASP A 44 -8.59 3.78 2.22
C ASP A 44 -7.45 4.38 1.38
N TYR A 45 -6.35 4.62 2.07
CA TYR A 45 -5.14 5.21 1.51
C TYR A 45 -3.94 4.33 1.81
N TRP A 46 -3.12 4.11 0.79
CA TRP A 46 -1.99 3.20 0.83
C TRP A 46 -0.70 3.97 0.65
N TRP A 47 0.33 3.54 1.36
CA TRP A 47 1.66 4.08 1.17
C TRP A 47 2.72 3.03 1.41
N VAL A 48 3.80 3.12 0.66
CA VAL A 48 4.96 2.25 0.77
C VAL A 48 6.22 3.08 0.79
N LYS A 49 7.19 2.69 1.62
CA LYS A 49 8.53 3.24 1.60
C LYS A 49 9.56 2.14 1.77
N PHE A 50 10.61 2.15 0.98
CA PHE A 50 11.66 1.15 1.09
C PHE A 50 13.01 1.70 0.66
N ALA A 51 14.08 1.14 1.24
CA ALA A 51 15.44 1.37 0.81
C ALA A 51 15.95 0.12 0.09
N THR A 52 16.60 0.32 -1.04
CA THR A 52 17.30 -0.73 -1.79
C THR A 52 18.68 -1.00 -1.17
N GLN A 53 19.33 -2.10 -1.55
CA GLN A 53 20.64 -2.48 -0.99
C GLN A 53 21.75 -1.44 -1.23
N ASN A 54 21.64 -0.64 -2.29
CA ASN A 54 22.55 0.47 -2.58
C ASN A 54 22.22 1.76 -1.81
N GLY A 55 21.23 1.74 -0.90
CA GLY A 55 20.85 2.87 -0.05
C GLY A 55 19.84 3.83 -0.66
N THR A 56 19.43 3.65 -1.92
CA THR A 56 18.39 4.49 -2.52
C THR A 56 17.05 4.26 -1.86
N THR A 57 16.39 5.33 -1.43
CA THR A 57 15.05 5.26 -0.81
C THR A 57 13.99 5.64 -1.83
N PHE A 58 12.91 4.87 -1.87
CA PHE A 58 11.73 5.12 -2.68
C PHE A 58 10.49 5.20 -1.81
N ASP A 59 9.53 6.01 -2.21
CA ASP A 59 8.17 5.95 -1.71
C ASP A 59 7.14 6.23 -2.81
N CYS A 60 5.86 6.05 -2.51
CA CYS A 60 4.80 6.59 -3.35
C CYS A 60 4.14 7.78 -2.66
N LYS A 61 3.22 8.44 -3.37
CA LYS A 61 2.44 9.55 -2.84
C LYS A 61 1.75 9.17 -1.51
N ASP A 62 1.95 9.98 -0.46
CA ASP A 62 1.46 9.72 0.90
C ASP A 62 -0.07 9.48 0.98
N ASN A 63 -0.85 10.22 0.18
CA ASN A 63 -2.30 10.10 0.14
C ASN A 63 -2.79 9.34 -1.11
N PHE A 64 -2.09 8.29 -1.52
CA PHE A 64 -2.55 7.44 -2.61
C PHE A 64 -3.83 6.69 -2.22
N TYR A 65 -4.93 7.13 -2.83
CA TYR A 65 -6.28 6.59 -2.62
C TYR A 65 -6.51 5.29 -3.40
N CYS A 66 -7.00 4.26 -2.72
CA CYS A 66 -7.59 3.08 -3.36
C CYS A 66 -8.44 2.32 -2.33
N SER A 67 -9.77 2.42 -2.41
CA SER A 67 -10.65 1.92 -1.34
C SER A 67 -11.09 0.48 -1.53
N ILE A 68 -11.18 -0.25 -0.42
CA ILE A 68 -11.77 -1.59 -0.34
C ILE A 68 -13.28 -1.46 -0.43
N SER A 69 -13.94 -2.31 -1.22
CA SER A 69 -15.40 -2.30 -1.39
C SER A 69 -16.06 -3.42 -0.58
N SER A 70 -17.39 -3.35 -0.45
CA SER A 70 -18.18 -4.42 0.18
C SER A 70 -18.18 -5.74 -0.59
N ASP A 71 -17.77 -5.71 -1.86
CA ASP A 71 -17.71 -6.91 -2.71
C ASP A 71 -16.36 -7.62 -2.58
N ASP A 72 -15.40 -7.03 -1.86
CA ASP A 72 -14.08 -7.59 -1.62
C ASP A 72 -14.04 -8.42 -0.32
N ASP A 73 -13.18 -9.43 -0.29
CA ASP A 73 -13.02 -10.35 0.83
C ASP A 73 -12.16 -9.80 1.99
N GLY A 74 -11.75 -8.53 1.90
CA GLY A 74 -10.86 -7.87 2.86
C GLY A 74 -9.37 -8.20 2.68
N ASN A 75 -9.02 -9.09 1.74
CA ASN A 75 -7.63 -9.37 1.41
C ASN A 75 -7.15 -8.41 0.31
N VAL A 76 -6.14 -7.61 0.65
CA VAL A 76 -5.53 -6.66 -0.28
C VAL A 76 -4.13 -7.12 -0.65
N MET A 77 -3.85 -7.17 -1.94
CA MET A 77 -2.52 -7.50 -2.45
C MET A 77 -1.83 -6.23 -2.95
N LEU A 78 -0.64 -5.97 -2.41
CA LEU A 78 0.25 -4.91 -2.87
C LEU A 78 1.38 -5.53 -3.69
N ARG A 79 1.57 -5.06 -4.92
CA ARG A 79 2.67 -5.47 -5.80
C ARG A 79 3.53 -4.26 -6.15
N LEU A 80 4.80 -4.31 -5.76
CA LEU A 80 5.80 -3.36 -6.23
C LEU A 80 6.41 -3.88 -7.54
N ASP A 81 6.37 -3.05 -8.57
CA ASP A 81 6.94 -3.38 -9.88
C ASP A 81 8.06 -2.39 -10.22
N GLY A 82 9.30 -2.87 -10.10
CA GLY A 82 10.49 -2.07 -10.38
C GLY A 82 10.70 -1.76 -11.86
N SER A 83 10.09 -2.51 -12.80
CA SER A 83 10.26 -2.21 -14.23
C SER A 83 9.44 -0.99 -14.65
N ASN A 84 8.28 -0.82 -14.04
CA ASN A 84 7.36 0.29 -14.32
C ASN A 84 7.46 1.40 -13.28
N SER A 85 8.20 1.18 -12.19
CA SER A 85 8.25 2.08 -11.02
C SER A 85 6.85 2.37 -10.50
N GLU A 86 6.05 1.32 -10.28
CA GLU A 86 4.68 1.44 -9.77
C GLU A 86 4.43 0.53 -8.56
N LEU A 87 3.58 1.03 -7.66
CA LEU A 87 2.83 0.23 -6.70
C LEU A 87 1.46 -0.08 -7.30
N TYR A 88 1.07 -1.35 -7.28
CA TYR A 88 -0.29 -1.81 -7.59
C TYR A 88 -0.99 -2.26 -6.31
N VAL A 89 -2.25 -1.88 -6.17
CA VAL A 89 -3.17 -2.36 -5.12
C VAL A 89 -4.30 -3.11 -5.82
N SER A 90 -4.52 -4.37 -5.45
CA SER A 90 -5.55 -5.22 -6.06
C SER A 90 -6.40 -5.92 -5.01
N PHE A 91 -7.67 -6.14 -5.36
CA PHE A 91 -8.69 -6.75 -4.53
C PHE A 91 -9.25 -8.02 -5.18
N SER A 92 -10.08 -8.77 -4.45
CA SER A 92 -10.65 -10.03 -4.92
C SER A 92 -11.69 -9.85 -6.03
N SER A 93 -12.46 -8.77 -5.98
CA SER A 93 -13.63 -8.57 -6.84
C SER A 93 -13.62 -7.21 -7.53
N SER A 94 -13.25 -6.15 -6.81
CA SER A 94 -13.25 -4.79 -7.34
C SER A 94 -11.99 -4.47 -8.15
N SER A 95 -12.09 -3.44 -8.98
CA SER A 95 -10.95 -2.94 -9.76
C SER A 95 -9.87 -2.37 -8.84
N GLY A 96 -8.62 -2.78 -9.07
CA GLY A 96 -7.46 -2.22 -8.38
C GLY A 96 -7.04 -0.83 -8.85
N CYS A 97 -6.01 -0.28 -8.22
CA CYS A 97 -5.40 1.01 -8.56
C CYS A 97 -3.86 0.87 -8.68
N SER A 98 -3.22 1.85 -9.30
CA SER A 98 -1.75 1.97 -9.28
C SER A 98 -1.31 3.41 -9.03
N VAL A 99 -0.07 3.55 -8.57
CA VAL A 99 0.63 4.83 -8.39
C VAL A 99 2.11 4.66 -8.64
N SER A 100 2.76 5.70 -9.14
CA SER A 100 4.21 5.72 -9.27
C SER A 100 4.91 5.66 -7.90
N ILE A 101 6.03 4.93 -7.87
CA ILE A 101 7.03 5.04 -6.80
C ILE A 101 8.18 5.90 -7.31
N GLU A 102 8.62 6.83 -6.48
CA GLU A 102 9.62 7.83 -6.80
C GLU A 102 10.76 7.75 -5.80
N GLN A 103 11.97 8.08 -6.27
CA GLN A 103 13.10 8.20 -5.38
C GLN A 103 12.90 9.40 -4.45
N VAL A 104 13.01 9.18 -3.14
CA VAL A 104 13.01 10.27 -2.16
C VAL A 104 14.34 11.01 -2.31
N GLN A 105 14.29 12.28 -2.71
CA GLN A 105 15.46 13.16 -2.67
C GLN A 105 15.76 13.47 -1.20
N GLY A 106 16.98 13.14 -0.77
CA GLY A 106 17.50 13.46 0.56
C GLY A 106 17.98 14.90 0.67
#